data_AF-A0A7C5G729-F1
#
_entry.id   AF-A0A7C5G729-F1
#
_cell.length_a   1.000
_cell.length_b   1.000
_cell.length_c   1.000
_cell.angle_alpha   90.00
_cell.angle_beta   90.00
_cell.angle_gamma   90.00
#
_symmetry.space_group_name_H-M   'P 1'
#
loop_
_entity.id
_entity.type
_entity.pdbx_description
1 polymer ?
#
loop_
_entity_poly.entity_id
_entity_poly.type
_entity_poly.pdbx_seq_one_letter_code
_entity_poly.pdbx_strand_id
1 'polypeptide(L)'
;LLEDCRIEGAQRILVNVTGGEDLSLTEFQEVVSIITANADANALIIAGNAMDPSMGDKIQVTVIATGFQTESNQAPRKTEPTEAVRHEDSEFIRYDDWKSMMDKSKKPAEFLSYRNFREDDLDVPTVIRDRKFNEKPSSEKKEA
;
A
#
# COMPACT_ATOMS: atom_id res chain seq x y z
N LEU A 1 12.92 22.30 23.56
CA LEU A 1 11.87 22.09 22.52
C LEU A 1 11.67 20.59 22.41
N LEU A 2 10.46 20.08 22.73
CA LEU A 2 10.09 18.70 23.07
C LEU A 2 10.24 18.29 24.55
N GLU A 3 9.81 19.14 25.49
CA GLU A 3 9.73 18.68 26.89
C GLU A 3 8.44 17.89 27.19
N ASP A 4 7.36 18.07 26.42
CA ASP A 4 6.06 17.42 26.72
C ASP A 4 5.24 16.91 25.52
N CYS A 5 5.78 16.87 24.28
CA CYS A 5 5.05 16.33 23.13
C CYS A 5 5.53 14.91 22.80
N ARG A 6 4.77 13.90 23.22
CA ARG A 6 4.94 12.52 22.76
C ARG A 6 4.68 12.45 21.24
N ILE A 7 5.47 11.65 20.52
CA ILE A 7 5.24 11.35 19.09
C ILE A 7 4.06 10.34 18.93
N GLU A 8 3.74 9.65 20.01
CA GLU A 8 2.62 8.72 20.15
C GLU A 8 1.30 9.36 19.67
N GLY A 9 0.63 8.69 18.73
CA GLY A 9 -0.67 9.12 18.20
C GLY A 9 -0.62 10.18 17.09
N ALA A 10 0.56 10.55 16.58
CA ALA A 10 0.67 11.37 15.38
C ALA A 10 0.21 10.59 14.14
N GLN A 11 -0.81 11.09 13.44
CA GLN A 11 -1.31 10.49 12.19
C GLN A 11 -0.45 10.81 10.97
N ARG A 12 0.33 11.89 11.00
CA ARG A 12 1.19 12.30 9.89
C ARG A 12 2.51 12.81 10.42
N ILE A 13 3.60 12.24 9.93
CA ILE A 13 4.96 12.56 10.36
C ILE A 13 5.83 12.86 9.14
N LEU A 14 6.55 13.98 9.17
CA LEU A 14 7.64 14.28 8.25
C LEU A 14 8.96 14.19 9.03
N VAL A 15 9.85 13.33 8.56
CA VAL A 15 11.18 13.11 9.13
C VAL A 15 12.21 13.52 8.10
N ASN A 16 13.19 14.33 8.51
CA ASN A 16 14.39 14.59 7.73
C ASN A 16 15.62 14.18 8.54
N VAL A 17 16.42 13.29 7.97
CA VAL A 17 17.70 12.85 8.54
C VAL A 17 18.83 13.52 7.77
N THR A 18 19.56 14.41 8.43
CA THR A 18 20.75 15.05 7.86
C THR A 18 21.99 14.40 8.49
N GLY A 19 22.98 14.05 7.66
CA GLY A 19 24.26 13.56 8.13
C GLY A 19 25.41 13.95 7.20
N GLY A 20 26.63 13.63 7.61
CA GLY A 20 27.82 13.77 6.77
C GLY A 20 27.87 12.77 5.62
N GLU A 21 29.00 12.73 4.92
CA GLU A 21 29.26 11.77 3.82
C GLU A 21 29.24 10.31 4.31
N ASP A 22 29.45 10.11 5.60
CA ASP A 22 29.50 8.79 6.24
C ASP A 22 28.13 8.25 6.67
N LEU A 23 27.03 9.01 6.46
CA LEU A 23 25.68 8.56 6.81
C LEU A 23 25.27 7.33 5.99
N SER A 24 25.14 6.20 6.68
CA SER A 24 24.77 4.94 6.05
C SER A 24 23.26 4.75 5.92
N LEU A 25 22.85 3.91 4.96
CA LEU A 25 21.45 3.50 4.81
C LEU A 25 20.93 2.77 6.05
N THR A 26 21.78 2.01 6.73
CA THR A 26 21.41 1.27 7.94
C THR A 26 21.03 2.21 9.07
N GLU A 27 21.82 3.25 9.32
CA GLU A 27 21.53 4.26 10.35
C GLU A 27 20.26 5.04 10.01
N PHE A 28 20.08 5.41 8.73
CA PHE A 28 18.84 6.02 8.27
C PHE A 28 17.62 5.14 8.54
N GLN A 29 17.71 3.84 8.23
CA GLN A 29 16.64 2.87 8.48
C GLN A 29 16.35 2.69 9.97
N GLU A 30 17.37 2.69 10.82
CA GLU A 30 17.20 2.59 12.27
C GLU A 30 16.42 3.79 12.83
N VAL A 31 16.78 5.01 12.43
CA VAL A 31 16.06 6.23 12.83
C VAL A 31 14.59 6.18 12.39
N VAL A 32 14.34 5.80 11.13
CA VAL A 32 12.97 5.70 10.60
C VAL A 32 12.17 4.61 11.33
N SER A 33 12.80 3.47 11.63
CA SER A 33 12.17 2.37 12.35
C SER A 33 11.74 2.76 13.76
N ILE A 34 12.62 3.47 14.49
CA ILE A 34 12.33 3.98 15.84
C ILE A 34 11.13 4.94 15.79
N ILE A 35 11.10 5.89 14.85
CA ILE A 35 9.99 6.84 14.74
C ILE A 35 8.68 6.12 14.39
N THR A 36 8.75 5.15 13.48
CA THR A 36 7.58 4.35 13.07
C THR A 36 7.02 3.54 14.23
N ALA A 37 7.87 2.94 15.05
CA ALA A 37 7.45 2.14 16.21
C ALA A 37 6.73 2.97 17.29
N ASN A 38 6.97 4.28 17.34
CA ASN A 38 6.35 5.21 18.28
C ASN A 38 5.16 5.99 17.67
N ALA A 39 4.88 5.82 16.38
CA ALA A 39 3.78 6.49 15.69
C ALA A 39 2.46 5.69 15.81
N ASP A 40 1.35 6.26 15.32
CA ASP A 40 0.11 5.50 15.13
C ASP A 40 0.31 4.39 14.08
N ALA A 41 -0.36 3.24 14.25
CA ALA A 41 -0.25 2.10 13.34
C ALA A 41 -0.63 2.44 11.88
N ASN A 42 -1.48 3.47 11.69
CA ASN A 42 -1.90 3.95 10.38
C ASN A 42 -1.31 5.34 10.06
N ALA A 43 -0.22 5.73 10.71
CA ALA A 43 0.42 7.01 10.47
C ALA A 43 1.04 7.06 9.05
N LEU A 44 0.82 8.17 8.35
CA LEU A 44 1.56 8.48 7.13
C LEU A 44 2.91 9.08 7.49
N ILE A 45 3.98 8.35 7.19
CA ILE A 45 5.35 8.79 7.47
C ILE A 45 6.06 9.11 6.16
N ILE A 46 6.55 10.33 6.04
CA ILE A 46 7.40 10.78 4.92
C ILE A 46 8.82 10.93 5.46
N ALA A 47 9.73 10.10 4.97
CA ALA A 47 11.14 10.14 5.35
C ALA A 47 11.99 10.74 4.23
N GLY A 48 12.74 11.79 4.56
CA GLY A 48 13.73 12.42 3.70
C GLY A 48 15.13 12.32 4.29
N ASN A 49 16.14 12.39 3.42
CA ASN A 49 17.53 12.53 3.83
C ASN A 49 18.16 13.78 3.21
N ALA A 50 19.19 14.29 3.86
CA ALA A 50 20.02 15.37 3.37
C ALA A 50 21.49 15.08 3.73
N MET A 51 22.41 15.52 2.87
CA MET A 51 23.84 15.39 3.12
C MET A 51 24.44 16.77 3.39
N ASP A 52 25.14 16.90 4.52
CA ASP A 52 25.90 18.08 4.89
C ASP A 52 27.32 17.67 5.31
N PRO A 53 28.33 17.87 4.43
CA PRO A 53 29.73 17.50 4.71
C PRO A 53 30.30 18.19 5.96
N SER A 54 29.72 19.31 6.43
CA SER A 54 30.18 19.99 7.63
C SER A 54 29.83 19.27 8.93
N MET A 55 28.93 18.28 8.86
CA MET A 55 28.49 17.51 10.02
C MET A 55 29.51 16.45 10.45
N GLY A 56 30.38 15.97 9.56
CA GLY A 56 31.26 14.83 9.83
C GLY A 56 30.46 13.63 10.34
N ASP A 57 30.88 13.06 11.47
CA ASP A 57 30.24 11.90 12.12
C ASP A 57 28.91 12.22 12.85
N LYS A 58 28.33 13.41 12.67
CA LYS A 58 27.10 13.83 13.36
C LYS A 58 25.87 13.58 12.51
N ILE A 59 24.79 13.20 13.18
CA ILE A 59 23.47 13.04 12.58
C ILE A 59 22.51 14.02 13.26
N GLN A 60 21.71 14.71 12.44
CA GLN A 60 20.64 15.61 12.88
C GLN A 60 19.32 15.06 12.35
N VAL A 61 18.39 14.83 13.28
CA VAL A 61 17.05 14.35 12.95
C VAL A 61 16.06 15.46 13.23
N THR A 62 15.33 15.87 12.19
CA THR A 62 14.22 16.83 12.30
C THR A 62 12.91 16.08 12.13
N VAL A 63 12.06 16.15 13.15
CA VAL A 63 10.74 15.48 13.15
C VAL A 63 9.64 16.53 13.24
N ILE A 64 8.70 16.49 12.31
CA ILE A 64 7.48 17.30 12.31
C ILE A 64 6.30 16.33 12.39
N ALA A 65 5.66 16.27 13.56
CA ALA A 65 4.53 15.39 13.82
C ALA A 65 3.23 16.21 13.90
N THR A 66 2.18 15.74 13.22
CA THR A 66 0.87 16.40 13.19
C THR A 66 -0.26 15.38 13.27
N GLY A 67 -1.47 15.86 13.60
CA GLY A 67 -2.67 15.01 13.67
C GLY A 67 -2.79 14.23 14.97
N PHE A 68 -2.27 14.76 16.08
CA PHE A 68 -2.53 14.22 17.42
C PHE A 68 -4.02 14.30 17.74
N GLN A 69 -4.60 13.19 18.19
CA GLN A 69 -5.96 13.20 18.75
C GLN A 69 -5.89 13.73 20.18
N THR A 70 -6.44 14.91 20.41
CA THR A 70 -6.63 15.42 21.77
C THR A 70 -7.65 14.53 22.48
N GLU A 71 -7.25 13.83 23.53
CA GLU A 71 -8.12 12.96 24.34
C GLU A 71 -9.21 13.70 25.14
N SER A 72 -9.52 14.96 24.79
CA SER A 72 -10.54 15.76 25.48
C SER A 72 -11.98 15.47 25.02
N ASN A 73 -12.22 14.41 24.23
CA ASN A 73 -13.59 14.05 23.84
C ASN A 73 -13.76 12.55 23.58
N GLN A 74 -13.39 11.71 24.55
CA GLN A 74 -13.82 10.30 24.55
C GLN A 74 -15.24 10.21 25.13
N ALA A 75 -16.26 10.42 24.29
CA ALA A 75 -17.55 9.80 24.53
C ALA A 75 -17.37 8.27 24.44
N PRO A 76 -18.02 7.46 25.29
CA PRO A 76 -17.80 6.02 25.32
C PRO A 76 -18.25 5.41 23.99
N ARG A 77 -17.29 5.02 23.16
CA ARG A 77 -17.55 4.27 21.93
C ARG A 77 -17.94 2.85 22.34
N LYS A 78 -19.22 2.53 22.15
CA LYS A 78 -19.82 1.22 22.36
C LYS A 78 -18.97 0.16 21.62
N THR A 79 -18.32 -0.71 22.38
CA THR A 79 -17.61 -1.88 21.87
C THR A 79 -18.62 -2.88 21.32
N GLU A 80 -18.58 -3.15 20.02
CA GLU A 80 -19.19 -4.35 19.45
C GLU A 80 -18.22 -5.54 19.54
N PRO A 81 -18.73 -6.78 19.68
CA PRO A 81 -17.91 -7.94 19.99
C PRO A 81 -16.96 -8.30 18.84
N THR A 82 -15.73 -8.63 19.24
CA THR A 82 -14.63 -9.11 18.41
C THR A 82 -15.00 -10.41 17.67
N GLU A 83 -15.22 -10.33 16.36
CA GLU A 83 -15.17 -11.50 15.47
C GLU A 83 -13.73 -11.71 14.96
N ALA A 84 -13.29 -12.96 15.11
CA ALA A 84 -12.10 -13.63 14.57
C ALA A 84 -11.07 -12.81 13.77
N VAL A 85 -9.86 -12.77 14.32
CA VAL A 85 -8.60 -12.35 13.69
C VAL A 85 -8.48 -12.95 12.28
N ARG A 86 -8.67 -12.12 11.26
CA ARG A 86 -8.17 -12.36 9.90
C ARG A 86 -6.80 -11.70 9.82
N HIS A 87 -5.75 -12.52 9.73
CA HIS A 87 -4.41 -12.00 9.43
C HIS A 87 -4.36 -11.59 7.95
N GLU A 88 -4.49 -10.29 7.70
CA GLU A 88 -4.13 -9.63 6.45
C GLU A 88 -2.62 -9.36 6.47
N ASP A 89 -1.80 -10.37 6.16
CA ASP A 89 -0.38 -10.22 5.80
C ASP A 89 0.17 -11.56 5.28
N SER A 90 -0.41 -12.04 4.19
CA SER A 90 0.25 -13.06 3.39
C SER A 90 -0.03 -12.83 1.91
N GLU A 91 0.98 -12.39 1.17
CA GLU A 91 1.02 -12.40 -0.29
C GLU A 91 0.83 -13.80 -0.90
N PHE A 92 0.70 -14.83 -0.06
CA PHE A 92 0.40 -16.20 -0.45
C PHE A 92 -1.04 -16.59 -0.08
N ILE A 93 -1.78 -17.08 -1.07
CA ILE A 93 -3.05 -17.77 -0.88
C ILE A 93 -2.75 -19.11 -0.20
N ARG A 94 -3.43 -19.41 0.93
CA ARG A 94 -3.32 -20.71 1.60
C ARG A 94 -3.85 -21.83 0.73
N TYR A 95 -3.26 -23.02 0.83
CA TYR A 95 -3.63 -24.19 0.03
C TYR A 95 -5.13 -24.54 0.14
N ASP A 96 -5.71 -24.44 1.33
CA ASP A 96 -7.14 -24.71 1.55
C ASP A 96 -8.05 -23.64 0.92
N ASP A 97 -7.63 -22.38 0.93
CA ASP A 97 -8.35 -21.29 0.25
C ASP A 97 -8.30 -21.47 -1.27
N TRP A 98 -7.13 -21.82 -1.82
CA TRP A 98 -6.95 -22.13 -3.25
C TRP A 98 -7.79 -23.33 -3.69
N LYS A 99 -7.81 -24.40 -2.88
CA LYS A 99 -8.61 -25.59 -3.15
C LYS A 99 -10.10 -25.29 -3.18
N SER A 100 -10.58 -24.42 -2.28
CA SER A 100 -11.98 -23.97 -2.23
C SER A 100 -12.36 -23.10 -3.44
N MET A 101 -11.44 -22.29 -3.96
CA MET A 101 -11.63 -21.50 -5.18
C MET A 101 -11.73 -22.38 -6.43
N MET A 102 -10.91 -23.43 -6.53
CA MET A 102 -10.94 -24.34 -7.69
C MET A 102 -12.13 -25.30 -7.69
N ASP A 103 -12.59 -25.74 -6.51
CA ASP A 103 -13.73 -26.67 -6.41
C ASP A 103 -15.07 -25.99 -6.78
N LYS A 104 -15.17 -24.67 -6.61
CA LYS A 104 -16.40 -23.90 -6.90
C LYS A 104 -16.56 -23.42 -8.34
N SER A 105 -15.61 -23.70 -9.23
CA SER A 105 -15.70 -23.31 -10.64
C SER A 105 -15.85 -24.52 -11.56
N LYS A 106 -17.08 -25.05 -11.64
CA LYS A 106 -17.50 -25.79 -12.83
C LYS A 106 -17.45 -24.83 -14.03
N LYS A 107 -16.37 -24.98 -14.81
CA LYS A 107 -16.01 -24.38 -16.12
C LYS A 107 -15.00 -23.21 -16.07
N PRO A 108 -13.69 -23.49 -16.11
CA PRO A 108 -12.67 -22.51 -16.49
C PRO A 108 -11.89 -22.90 -17.77
N ALA A 109 -12.31 -23.93 -18.52
CA ALA A 109 -11.57 -24.39 -19.71
C ALA A 109 -12.01 -23.75 -21.03
N GLU A 110 -13.25 -23.23 -21.14
CA GLU A 110 -13.73 -22.56 -22.36
C GLU A 110 -13.44 -21.05 -22.38
N PHE A 111 -13.28 -20.41 -21.21
CA PHE A 111 -13.02 -18.96 -21.15
C PHE A 111 -11.55 -18.61 -21.39
N LEU A 112 -10.63 -19.52 -21.05
CA LEU A 112 -9.18 -19.29 -21.19
C LEU A 112 -8.61 -19.81 -22.51
N SER A 113 -9.34 -20.65 -23.24
CA SER A 113 -8.87 -21.24 -24.51
C SER A 113 -9.00 -20.32 -25.72
N TYR A 114 -9.71 -19.19 -25.61
CA TYR A 114 -9.91 -18.24 -26.72
C TYR A 114 -9.17 -16.90 -26.58
N ARG A 115 -8.40 -16.67 -25.50
CA ARG A 115 -7.74 -15.36 -25.29
C ARG A 115 -6.44 -15.14 -26.06
N ASN A 116 -5.79 -16.19 -26.57
CA ASN A 116 -4.45 -16.09 -27.15
C ASN A 116 -4.31 -16.78 -28.52
N PHE A 117 -5.11 -16.42 -29.53
CA PHE A 117 -4.97 -17.07 -30.85
C PHE A 117 -5.09 -16.16 -32.06
N ARG A 118 -4.51 -14.96 -32.00
CA ARG A 118 -4.03 -14.28 -33.21
C ARG A 118 -2.68 -13.64 -32.92
N GLU A 119 -1.64 -14.13 -33.61
CA GLU A 119 -0.29 -13.52 -33.63
C GLU A 119 -0.36 -12.05 -34.08
N ASP A 120 -1.35 -11.72 -34.90
CA ASP A 120 -1.59 -10.37 -35.42
C ASP A 120 -2.02 -9.33 -34.36
N ASP A 121 -2.40 -9.76 -33.15
CA ASP A 121 -2.88 -8.86 -32.09
C ASP A 121 -1.79 -8.50 -31.05
N LEU A 122 -0.52 -8.88 -31.28
CA LEU A 122 0.59 -8.63 -30.34
C LEU A 122 1.02 -7.16 -30.31
N ASP A 123 0.81 -6.41 -31.41
CA ASP A 123 1.18 -5.00 -31.52
C ASP A 123 0.13 -4.04 -30.94
N VAL A 124 -1.00 -4.55 -30.43
CA VAL A 124 -2.09 -3.73 -29.88
C VAL A 124 -2.08 -3.81 -28.35
N PRO A 125 -1.91 -2.68 -27.64
CA PRO A 125 -1.97 -2.65 -26.18
C PRO A 125 -3.26 -3.26 -25.63
N THR A 126 -3.15 -4.03 -24.55
CA THR A 126 -4.23 -4.84 -23.95
C THR A 126 -5.53 -4.05 -23.69
N VAL A 127 -5.42 -2.78 -23.28
CA VAL A 127 -6.55 -1.88 -23.01
C VAL A 127 -7.40 -1.60 -24.26
N ILE A 128 -6.80 -1.62 -25.45
CA ILE A 128 -7.48 -1.34 -26.72
C ILE A 128 -8.15 -2.62 -27.28
N ARG A 129 -7.56 -3.78 -27.01
CA ARG A 129 -8.05 -5.09 -27.48
C ARG A 129 -9.47 -5.40 -26.95
N ASP A 130 -9.72 -5.11 -25.68
CA ASP A 130 -11.00 -5.41 -25.02
C ASP A 130 -12.16 -4.53 -25.55
N ARG A 131 -11.83 -3.33 -26.07
CA ARG A 131 -12.83 -2.36 -26.54
C ARG A 131 -13.47 -2.77 -27.86
N LYS A 132 -12.70 -3.38 -28.77
CA LYS A 132 -13.21 -3.93 -30.04
C LYS A 132 -14.09 -5.17 -29.84
N PHE A 133 -13.85 -5.95 -28.79
CA PHE A 133 -14.62 -7.17 -28.54
C PHE A 133 -16.06 -6.89 -28.11
N ASN A 134 -16.34 -5.72 -27.53
CA ASN A 134 -17.65 -5.38 -26.99
C ASN A 134 -18.60 -4.66 -27.98
N GLU A 135 -18.14 -4.35 -29.19
CA GLU A 135 -19.01 -3.90 -30.28
C GLU A 135 -19.64 -5.11 -30.96
N LYS A 136 -20.83 -5.50 -30.49
CA LYS A 136 -21.65 -6.51 -31.20
C LYS A 136 -21.92 -6.01 -32.63
N PRO A 137 -21.79 -6.84 -33.68
CA PRO A 137 -22.30 -6.49 -34.99
C PRO A 137 -23.82 -6.39 -34.90
N SER A 138 -24.35 -5.18 -35.02
CA SER A 138 -25.77 -4.92 -35.18
C SER A 138 -26.27 -5.67 -36.42
N SER A 139 -27.14 -6.64 -36.16
CA SER A 139 -27.85 -7.45 -37.14
C SER A 139 -28.42 -6.57 -38.26
N GLU A 140 -27.91 -6.77 -39.47
CA GLU A 140 -28.53 -6.32 -40.72
C GLU A 140 -29.85 -7.09 -40.88
N LYS A 141 -30.96 -6.43 -40.55
CA LYS A 141 -32.30 -6.94 -40.84
C LYS A 141 -32.52 -6.86 -42.34
N LYS A 142 -32.76 -8.03 -42.93
CA LYS A 142 -33.46 -8.23 -44.21
C LYS A 142 -34.81 -7.49 -44.24
N GLU A 143 -35.24 -7.21 -45.48
CA GLU A 143 -36.57 -6.78 -45.98
C GLU A 143 -36.69 -5.29 -46.37
N ALA A 144 -36.54 -5.00 -47.67
CA ALA A 144 -37.63 -4.89 -48.64
C ALA A 144 -37.06 -4.78 -50.07
#